data_AF-X1SAF0-F1
#
_entry.id   AF-X1SAF0-F1
#
_cell.length_a   1.000
_cell.length_b   1.000
_cell.length_c   1.000
_cell.angle_alpha   90.00
_cell.angle_beta   90.00
_cell.angle_gamma   90.00
#
_symmetry.space_group_name_H-M   'P 1'
#
loop_
_entity.id
_entity.type
_entity.pdbx_description
1 polymer ?
#
loop_
_entity_poly.entity_id
_entity_poly.type
_entity_poly.pdbx_seq_one_letter_code
_entity_poly.pdbx_strand_id
1 'polypeptide(L)'
;RDKARTKYLLPSGSDLGASLNSIEKKAGVEEVRSFLKDSMVGREMLVCFFCLGPIDSDFSIPCIQITDSPYVAHSETILYRPGYEQFKKFGSSPDFFRFIHSEGELENAVSKNIDKRRVYIDLEENLVYSVDTQYGGNTIGLKKLALRLAIQKASKEGWLAEHMFVMGVHGPNGRVTYFSGAFPSACGKTSTSMIPGQTIIGDDIAYLRKKDDRIHCVNVEKGIFGIIRDVNSKNDPIIHEALTNPYEVIFSNILIDDAKKPHWLGMGAELPT
;
A
#
# COMPACT_ATOMS: atom_id res chain seq x y z
N ARG A 1 -7.18 8.57 -6.82
CA ARG A 1 -6.16 9.16 -5.90
C ARG A 1 -6.33 10.67 -5.91
N ASP A 2 -6.30 11.33 -4.76
CA ASP A 2 -6.58 12.77 -4.65
C ASP A 2 -5.28 13.54 -4.45
N LYS A 3 -4.63 13.93 -5.56
CA LYS A 3 -3.34 14.65 -5.50
C LYS A 3 -3.47 16.05 -4.88
N ALA A 4 -4.59 16.73 -5.13
CA ALA A 4 -4.82 18.08 -4.65
C ALA A 4 -4.94 18.14 -3.12
N ARG A 5 -5.50 17.09 -2.51
CA ARG A 5 -5.69 16.99 -1.06
C ARG A 5 -4.67 16.10 -0.35
N THR A 6 -3.68 15.57 -1.09
CA THR A 6 -2.52 14.91 -0.52
C THR A 6 -1.41 15.94 -0.30
N LYS A 7 -0.95 16.15 0.93
CA LYS A 7 0.08 17.15 1.25
C LYS A 7 1.16 16.61 2.20
N TYR A 8 2.37 17.12 2.05
CA TYR A 8 3.43 16.95 3.04
C TYR A 8 3.33 18.05 4.11
N LEU A 9 3.43 17.65 5.37
CA LEU A 9 3.52 18.55 6.51
C LEU A 9 4.97 18.96 6.68
N LEU A 10 5.28 20.23 6.45
CA LEU A 10 6.65 20.73 6.46
C LEU A 10 6.86 21.75 7.58
N PRO A 11 8.03 21.74 8.26
CA PRO A 11 8.41 22.82 9.16
C PRO A 11 8.38 24.17 8.44
N SER A 12 8.15 25.24 9.20
CA SER A 12 8.21 26.60 8.67
C SER A 12 9.53 26.87 7.93
N GLY A 13 9.44 27.41 6.72
CA GLY A 13 10.59 27.71 5.86
C GLY A 13 11.17 26.52 5.08
N SER A 14 10.61 25.30 5.22
CA SER A 14 11.02 24.15 4.42
C SER A 14 10.25 24.07 3.10
N ASP A 15 10.93 23.62 2.04
CA ASP A 15 10.35 23.41 0.72
C ASP A 15 10.83 22.08 0.12
N LEU A 16 9.90 21.30 -0.43
CA LEU A 16 10.18 20.06 -1.16
C LEU A 16 10.10 20.25 -2.69
N GLY A 17 9.95 21.50 -3.14
CA GLY A 17 9.84 21.90 -4.53
C GLY A 17 8.42 21.84 -5.07
N ALA A 18 8.17 22.57 -6.16
CA ALA A 18 6.84 22.78 -6.74
C ALA A 18 6.10 21.50 -7.19
N SER A 19 6.80 20.38 -7.34
CA SER A 19 6.20 19.10 -7.75
C SER A 19 5.50 18.37 -6.59
N LEU A 20 5.79 18.75 -5.34
CA LEU A 20 5.25 18.13 -4.14
C LEU A 20 4.37 19.14 -3.38
N ASN A 21 3.08 18.80 -3.27
CA ASN A 21 2.11 19.62 -2.56
C ASN A 21 2.40 19.58 -1.06
N SER A 22 2.50 20.73 -0.41
CA SER A 22 2.87 20.86 0.99
C SER A 22 2.01 21.89 1.71
N ILE A 23 2.06 21.84 3.04
CA ILE A 23 1.46 22.84 3.93
C ILE A 23 2.36 22.97 5.16
N GLU A 24 2.38 24.15 5.77
CA GLU A 24 3.06 24.35 7.05
C GLU A 24 2.49 23.37 8.09
N LYS A 25 3.38 22.72 8.82
CA LYS A 25 3.07 21.56 9.67
C LYS A 25 2.06 21.89 10.74
N LYS A 26 2.18 23.01 11.46
CA LYS A 26 1.24 23.38 12.50
C LYS A 26 -0.17 23.59 11.92
N ALA A 27 -0.29 24.39 10.85
CA ALA A 27 -1.57 24.64 10.19
C ALA A 27 -2.20 23.35 9.62
N GLY A 28 -1.40 22.50 8.98
CA GLY A 28 -1.88 21.25 8.40
C GLY A 28 -2.32 20.22 9.45
N VAL A 29 -1.59 20.12 10.57
CA VAL A 29 -1.97 19.25 11.69
C VAL A 29 -3.27 19.75 12.34
N GLU A 30 -3.41 21.05 12.57
CA GLU A 30 -4.64 21.66 13.08
C GLU A 30 -5.83 21.37 12.15
N GLU A 31 -5.66 21.56 10.83
CA GLU A 31 -6.70 21.28 9.85
C GLU A 31 -7.12 19.80 9.85
N VAL A 32 -6.19 18.87 9.65
CA VAL A 32 -6.56 17.45 9.53
C VAL A 32 -7.12 16.88 10.83
N ARG A 33 -6.61 17.31 11.99
CA ARG A 33 -7.16 16.89 13.29
C ARG A 33 -8.55 17.47 13.54
N SER A 34 -8.87 18.64 13.00
CA SER A 34 -10.22 19.19 13.09
C SER A 34 -11.25 18.30 12.38
N PHE A 35 -10.87 17.66 11.26
CA PHE A 35 -11.73 16.72 10.53
C PHE A 35 -11.75 15.32 11.16
N LEU A 36 -10.65 14.88 11.78
CA LEU A 36 -10.60 13.62 12.53
C LEU A 36 -11.33 13.68 13.88
N LYS A 37 -11.53 14.88 14.43
CA LYS A 37 -12.22 15.07 15.70
C LYS A 37 -13.63 14.48 15.59
N ASP A 38 -13.94 13.57 16.51
CA ASP A 38 -15.22 12.86 16.61
C ASP A 38 -15.60 12.07 15.33
N SER A 39 -14.66 11.88 14.41
CA SER A 39 -14.88 11.22 13.13
C SER A 39 -15.08 9.71 13.24
N MET A 40 -15.04 9.14 14.44
CA MET A 40 -15.31 7.72 14.69
C MET A 40 -16.44 7.52 15.72
N VAL A 41 -17.15 8.59 16.11
CA VAL A 41 -18.25 8.46 17.09
C VAL A 41 -19.30 7.47 16.57
N GLY A 42 -19.62 6.48 17.41
CA GLY A 42 -20.55 5.41 17.08
C GLY A 42 -19.98 4.30 16.18
N ARG A 43 -18.68 4.35 15.86
CA ARG A 43 -17.95 3.31 15.12
C ARG A 43 -16.88 2.66 15.98
N GLU A 44 -16.50 1.43 15.62
CA GLU A 44 -15.39 0.73 16.26
C GLU A 44 -14.06 1.27 15.73
N MET A 45 -13.15 1.65 16.64
CA MET A 45 -11.79 2.02 16.29
C MET A 45 -10.91 0.76 16.32
N LEU A 46 -10.45 0.33 15.16
CA LEU A 46 -9.54 -0.79 14.98
C LEU A 46 -8.09 -0.31 15.09
N VAL A 47 -7.30 -0.99 15.92
CA VAL A 47 -5.85 -0.76 16.06
C VAL A 47 -5.12 -1.95 15.46
N CYS A 48 -4.56 -1.76 14.28
CA CYS A 48 -3.96 -2.83 13.50
C CYS A 48 -2.43 -2.74 13.51
N PHE A 49 -1.77 -3.84 13.91
CA PHE A 49 -0.32 -3.96 13.94
C PHE A 49 0.18 -4.75 12.74
N PHE A 50 1.09 -4.14 11.97
CA PHE A 50 1.62 -4.70 10.75
C PHE A 50 3.15 -4.57 10.68
N CYS A 51 3.75 -5.28 9.73
CA CYS A 51 5.16 -5.16 9.40
C CYS A 51 5.32 -5.07 7.88
N LEU A 52 6.04 -4.04 7.43
CA LEU A 52 6.54 -3.91 6.08
C LEU A 52 7.81 -4.77 5.95
N GLY A 53 7.90 -5.54 4.87
CA GLY A 53 8.98 -6.50 4.66
C GLY A 53 8.82 -7.78 5.49
N PRO A 54 9.77 -8.73 5.37
CA PRO A 54 9.78 -9.93 6.20
C PRO A 54 9.91 -9.58 7.69
N ILE A 55 9.17 -10.27 8.56
CA ILE A 55 9.29 -10.15 10.01
C ILE A 55 10.66 -10.66 10.48
N ASP A 56 11.12 -10.19 11.64
CA ASP A 56 12.41 -10.60 12.23
C ASP A 56 13.61 -10.48 11.27
N SER A 57 13.63 -9.42 10.45
CA SER A 57 14.69 -9.17 9.49
C SER A 57 15.24 -7.75 9.60
N ASP A 58 16.45 -7.53 9.07
CA ASP A 58 17.04 -6.21 8.94
C ASP A 58 16.20 -5.28 8.04
N PHE A 59 15.17 -5.79 7.34
CA PHE A 59 14.27 -5.01 6.48
C PHE A 59 12.91 -4.73 7.15
N SER A 60 12.66 -5.27 8.34
CA SER A 60 11.38 -5.10 9.04
C SER A 60 11.16 -3.64 9.41
N ILE A 61 10.05 -3.06 8.94
CA ILE A 61 9.58 -1.76 9.42
C ILE A 61 8.23 -1.96 10.10
N PRO A 62 8.16 -1.88 11.44
CA PRO A 62 6.91 -1.98 12.17
C PRO A 62 5.96 -0.84 11.80
N CYS A 63 4.66 -1.14 11.72
CA CYS A 63 3.62 -0.18 11.36
C CYS A 63 2.40 -0.35 12.26
N ILE A 64 1.78 0.76 12.67
CA ILE A 64 0.46 0.76 13.31
C ILE A 64 -0.48 1.59 12.46
N GLN A 65 -1.63 1.01 12.12
CA GLN A 65 -2.73 1.72 11.48
C GLN A 65 -3.96 1.70 12.38
N ILE A 66 -4.44 2.90 12.74
CA ILE A 66 -5.72 3.11 13.38
C ILE A 66 -6.76 3.41 12.30
N THR A 67 -7.89 2.70 12.32
CA THR A 67 -8.97 2.91 11.36
C THR A 67 -10.33 2.54 11.94
N ASP A 68 -11.38 3.21 11.48
CA ASP A 68 -12.79 2.83 11.72
C ASP A 68 -13.42 2.03 10.57
N SER A 69 -12.59 1.50 9.66
CA SER A 69 -13.05 0.87 8.42
C SER A 69 -12.60 -0.60 8.36
N PRO A 70 -13.53 -1.56 8.49
CA PRO A 70 -13.21 -2.98 8.35
C PRO A 70 -12.64 -3.33 6.98
N TYR A 71 -13.08 -2.65 5.91
CA TYR A 71 -12.51 -2.82 4.56
C TYR A 71 -11.00 -2.53 4.54
N VAL A 72 -10.58 -1.47 5.22
CA VAL A 72 -9.18 -1.06 5.29
C VAL A 72 -8.38 -2.06 6.10
N ALA A 73 -8.84 -2.40 7.31
CA ALA A 73 -8.18 -3.38 8.15
C ALA A 73 -8.01 -4.74 7.44
N HIS A 74 -9.04 -5.17 6.71
CA HIS A 74 -8.99 -6.42 5.94
C HIS A 74 -8.04 -6.33 4.74
N SER A 75 -8.09 -5.24 3.98
CA SER A 75 -7.16 -5.00 2.87
C SER A 75 -5.70 -5.01 3.33
N GLU A 76 -5.40 -4.33 4.44
CA GLU A 76 -4.06 -4.33 5.04
C GLU A 76 -3.66 -5.74 5.51
N THR A 77 -4.60 -6.52 6.04
CA THR A 77 -4.35 -7.90 6.48
C THR A 77 -4.00 -8.83 5.32
N ILE A 78 -4.61 -8.67 4.15
CA ILE A 78 -4.27 -9.44 2.96
C ILE A 78 -2.90 -9.00 2.41
N LEU A 79 -2.64 -7.69 2.42
CA LEU A 79 -1.46 -7.12 1.77
C LEU A 79 -0.19 -7.14 2.62
N TYR A 80 -0.27 -7.18 3.95
CA TYR A 80 0.89 -7.02 4.85
C TYR A 80 0.94 -8.05 5.98
N ARG A 81 2.14 -8.26 6.51
CA ARG A 81 2.39 -9.25 7.56
C ARG A 81 1.91 -8.70 8.92
N PRO A 82 1.35 -9.55 9.80
CA PRO A 82 1.00 -9.12 11.15
C PRO A 82 2.27 -8.67 11.90
N GLY A 83 2.17 -7.55 12.62
CA GLY A 83 3.31 -6.90 13.26
C GLY A 83 3.34 -7.00 14.78
N TYR A 84 2.30 -7.51 15.42
CA TYR A 84 2.16 -7.46 16.89
C TYR A 84 3.37 -8.05 17.63
N GLU A 85 3.85 -9.22 17.20
CA GLU A 85 5.04 -9.86 17.77
C GLU A 85 6.33 -9.07 17.54
N GLN A 86 6.42 -8.34 16.41
CA GLN A 86 7.53 -7.43 16.16
C GLN A 86 7.52 -6.28 17.19
N PHE A 87 6.35 -5.71 17.48
CA PHE A 87 6.20 -4.63 18.46
C PHE A 87 6.55 -5.08 19.89
N LYS A 88 6.22 -6.32 20.28
CA LYS A 88 6.62 -6.87 21.58
C LYS A 88 8.14 -6.92 21.77
N LYS A 89 8.91 -7.12 20.69
CA LYS A 89 10.38 -7.08 20.70
C LYS A 89 10.93 -5.65 20.60
N PHE A 90 10.18 -4.76 19.97
CA PHE A 90 10.58 -3.38 19.66
C PHE A 90 10.62 -2.45 20.88
N GLY A 91 9.91 -2.78 21.95
CA GLY A 91 9.89 -2.00 23.19
C GLY A 91 9.33 -0.60 22.99
N SER A 92 9.97 0.43 23.56
CA SER A 92 9.52 1.82 23.54
C SER A 92 10.10 2.67 22.41
N SER A 93 10.70 2.05 21.39
CA SER A 93 11.29 2.77 20.26
C SER A 93 10.23 3.53 19.46
N PRO A 94 10.43 4.81 19.13
CA PRO A 94 9.52 5.57 18.26
C PRO A 94 9.71 5.26 16.76
N ASP A 95 10.64 4.38 16.41
CA ASP A 95 11.04 4.11 15.01
C ASP A 95 10.09 3.15 14.28
N PHE A 96 8.83 3.55 14.15
CA PHE A 96 7.81 2.81 13.42
C PHE A 96 6.89 3.76 12.66
N PHE A 97 6.22 3.25 11.63
CA PHE A 97 5.31 4.06 10.83
C PHE A 97 3.91 4.08 11.43
N ARG A 98 3.30 5.26 11.44
CA ARG A 98 2.01 5.51 12.08
C ARG A 98 1.01 5.97 11.04
N PHE A 99 -0.19 5.42 11.09
CA PHE A 99 -1.28 5.78 10.20
C PHE A 99 -2.53 6.02 11.03
N ILE A 100 -3.10 7.22 10.95
CA ILE A 100 -4.41 7.55 11.52
C ILE A 100 -5.35 7.72 10.33
N HIS A 101 -6.29 6.79 10.21
CA HIS A 101 -7.26 6.78 9.14
C HIS A 101 -8.68 6.87 9.72
N SER A 102 -9.57 7.64 9.10
CA SER A 102 -11.01 7.52 9.30
C SER A 102 -11.75 7.59 7.96
N GLU A 103 -12.70 6.69 7.74
CA GLU A 103 -13.56 6.73 6.55
C GLU A 103 -14.57 7.87 6.58
N GLY A 104 -14.80 8.44 7.77
CA GLY A 104 -15.70 9.56 7.99
C GLY A 104 -17.18 9.14 7.94
N GLU A 105 -18.06 10.13 7.77
CA GLU A 105 -19.47 9.84 7.53
C GLU A 105 -19.67 9.27 6.13
N LEU A 106 -20.47 8.22 6.02
CA LEU A 106 -20.72 7.51 4.76
C LEU A 106 -22.16 7.70 4.29
N GLU A 107 -22.33 7.75 2.98
CA GLU A 107 -23.61 7.65 2.28
C GLU A 107 -23.49 6.53 1.23
N ASN A 108 -24.35 5.51 1.31
CA ASN A 108 -24.29 4.33 0.42
C ASN A 108 -22.90 3.65 0.38
N ALA A 109 -22.28 3.49 1.55
CA ALA A 109 -20.91 2.98 1.71
C ALA A 109 -19.82 3.81 1.01
N VAL A 110 -20.11 5.05 0.62
CA VAL A 110 -19.15 6.00 0.03
C VAL A 110 -18.94 7.20 0.97
N SER A 111 -17.72 7.74 1.07
CA SER A 111 -17.44 8.95 1.86
C SER A 111 -18.36 10.11 1.46
N LYS A 112 -19.13 10.63 2.42
CA LYS A 112 -20.08 11.73 2.22
C LYS A 112 -19.37 13.09 2.15
N ASN A 113 -18.44 13.36 3.06
CA ASN A 113 -17.77 14.66 3.19
C ASN A 113 -16.55 14.75 2.27
N ILE A 114 -16.77 14.62 0.96
CA ILE A 114 -15.68 14.58 -0.03
C ILE A 114 -14.83 15.86 0.01
N ASP A 115 -15.41 17.01 0.34
CA ASP A 115 -14.73 18.30 0.50
C ASP A 115 -13.71 18.33 1.66
N LYS A 116 -13.99 17.58 2.73
CA LYS A 116 -13.15 17.48 3.94
C LYS A 116 -12.02 16.46 3.81
N ARG A 117 -12.02 15.64 2.75
CA ARG A 117 -10.98 14.65 2.49
C ARG A 117 -9.58 15.24 2.62
N ARG A 118 -8.71 14.64 3.43
CA ARG A 118 -7.28 15.00 3.52
C ARG A 118 -6.42 13.76 3.60
N VAL A 119 -5.22 13.83 3.03
CA VAL A 119 -4.16 12.81 3.18
C VAL A 119 -2.84 13.53 3.46
N TYR A 120 -2.49 13.69 4.74
CA TYR A 120 -1.35 14.49 5.18
C TYR A 120 -0.21 13.61 5.69
N ILE A 121 1.02 13.93 5.28
CA ILE A 121 2.20 13.09 5.46
C ILE A 121 3.25 13.87 6.24
N ASP A 122 3.55 13.41 7.46
CA ASP A 122 4.59 13.95 8.33
C ASP A 122 5.84 13.06 8.25
N LEU A 123 6.87 13.56 7.57
CA LEU A 123 8.13 12.84 7.37
C LEU A 123 9.05 12.88 8.60
N GLU A 124 8.84 13.82 9.52
CA GLU A 124 9.63 13.91 10.75
C GLU A 124 9.10 12.93 11.79
N GLU A 125 7.77 12.84 11.89
CA GLU A 125 7.08 11.95 12.82
C GLU A 125 6.77 10.56 12.23
N ASN A 126 7.16 10.26 11.00
CA ASN A 126 6.79 9.00 10.34
C ASN A 126 5.27 8.70 10.45
N LEU A 127 4.45 9.73 10.26
CA LEU A 127 3.01 9.70 10.55
C LEU A 127 2.22 10.15 9.33
N VAL A 128 1.17 9.40 9.01
CA VAL A 128 0.22 9.76 7.96
C VAL A 128 -1.17 9.89 8.57
N TYR A 129 -1.84 11.00 8.22
CA TYR A 129 -3.24 11.22 8.50
C TYR A 129 -4.05 11.02 7.22
N SER A 130 -5.18 10.34 7.31
CA SER A 130 -6.13 10.20 6.22
C SER A 130 -7.56 10.25 6.76
N VAL A 131 -8.41 11.09 6.20
CA VAL A 131 -9.79 11.32 6.67
C VAL A 131 -10.73 11.50 5.50
N ASP A 132 -11.97 11.01 5.62
CA ASP A 132 -12.98 10.99 4.56
C ASP A 132 -12.44 10.34 3.26
N THR A 133 -11.72 9.23 3.43
CA THR A 133 -11.23 8.37 2.34
C THR A 133 -11.67 6.94 2.51
N GLN A 134 -11.85 6.22 1.41
CA GLN A 134 -12.20 4.79 1.44
C GLN A 134 -11.55 3.95 0.36
N TYR A 135 -10.76 4.57 -0.54
CA TYR A 135 -10.34 3.92 -1.76
C TYR A 135 -8.82 3.79 -1.88
N GLY A 136 -8.36 2.53 -1.91
CA GLY A 136 -7.02 2.14 -2.31
C GLY A 136 -5.92 3.01 -1.68
N GLY A 137 -5.05 3.57 -2.52
CA GLY A 137 -3.84 4.28 -2.08
C GLY A 137 -4.02 5.62 -1.35
N ASN A 138 -5.25 6.04 -1.04
CA ASN A 138 -5.51 7.14 -0.11
C ASN A 138 -5.80 6.65 1.32
N THR A 139 -6.10 5.35 1.49
CA THR A 139 -6.78 4.78 2.65
C THR A 139 -6.00 3.58 3.20
N ILE A 140 -5.49 2.73 2.30
CA ILE A 140 -4.48 1.70 2.59
C ILE A 140 -3.15 2.42 2.84
N GLY A 141 -2.81 2.60 4.12
CA GLY A 141 -1.69 3.38 4.59
C GLY A 141 -0.36 2.74 4.24
N LEU A 142 -0.27 1.41 4.32
CA LEU A 142 1.01 0.72 4.19
C LEU A 142 1.55 0.62 2.75
N LYS A 143 0.80 1.12 1.75
CA LYS A 143 1.20 1.10 0.34
C LYS A 143 2.01 2.34 -0.04
N LYS A 144 1.46 3.19 -0.92
CA LYS A 144 2.15 4.39 -1.42
C LYS A 144 2.32 5.50 -0.38
N LEU A 145 1.62 5.42 0.76
CA LEU A 145 1.79 6.37 1.86
C LEU A 145 3.01 5.97 2.69
N ALA A 146 3.11 4.70 3.11
CA ALA A 146 4.31 4.17 3.72
C ALA A 146 5.56 4.27 2.84
N LEU A 147 5.44 4.06 1.52
CA LEU A 147 6.60 4.21 0.61
C LEU A 147 7.24 5.59 0.72
N ARG A 148 6.47 6.65 0.96
CA ARG A 148 7.02 8.01 1.13
C ARG A 148 7.79 8.17 2.44
N LEU A 149 7.27 7.60 3.52
CA LEU A 149 7.99 7.55 4.80
C LEU A 149 9.27 6.71 4.64
N ALA A 150 9.17 5.58 3.94
CA ALA A 150 10.26 4.67 3.66
C ALA A 150 11.37 5.33 2.84
N ILE A 151 11.04 6.11 1.80
CA ILE A 151 12.05 6.87 1.02
C ILE A 151 12.85 7.81 1.94
N GLN A 152 12.17 8.53 2.84
CA GLN A 152 12.86 9.42 3.78
C GLN A 152 13.76 8.66 4.76
N LYS A 153 13.26 7.54 5.30
CA LYS A 153 14.04 6.66 6.19
C LYS A 153 15.25 6.04 5.47
N ALA A 154 15.03 5.53 4.28
CA ALA A 154 16.03 4.92 3.42
C ALA A 154 17.16 5.89 3.06
N SER A 155 16.80 7.13 2.71
CA SER A 155 17.76 8.22 2.49
C SER A 155 18.61 8.52 3.73
N LYS A 156 18.00 8.58 4.92
CA LYS A 156 18.71 8.81 6.19
C LYS A 156 19.63 7.65 6.58
N GLU A 157 19.27 6.43 6.23
CA GLU A 157 19.96 5.20 6.66
C GLU A 157 20.87 4.57 5.59
N GLY A 158 20.91 5.12 4.38
CA GLY A 158 21.79 4.64 3.30
C GLY A 158 21.29 3.37 2.59
N TRP A 159 19.97 3.22 2.40
CA TRP A 159 19.36 2.14 1.63
C TRP A 159 18.31 2.67 0.66
N LEU A 160 17.66 1.79 -0.13
CA LEU A 160 16.68 2.21 -1.15
C LEU A 160 15.29 1.64 -0.89
N ALA A 161 14.29 2.52 -0.96
CA ALA A 161 12.87 2.15 -0.95
C ALA A 161 12.27 2.50 -2.30
N GLU A 162 11.98 1.49 -3.13
CA GLU A 162 11.73 1.68 -4.55
C GLU A 162 10.38 1.13 -5.00
N HIS A 163 9.78 1.79 -5.99
CA HIS A 163 8.57 1.33 -6.66
C HIS A 163 8.92 0.34 -7.78
N MET A 164 9.45 -0.81 -7.40
CA MET A 164 9.95 -1.85 -8.30
C MET A 164 9.32 -3.21 -8.03
N PHE A 165 9.15 -3.99 -9.08
CA PHE A 165 8.92 -5.43 -8.93
C PHE A 165 10.23 -6.15 -8.59
N VAL A 166 10.13 -7.38 -8.10
CA VAL A 166 11.25 -8.29 -7.85
C VAL A 166 10.85 -9.68 -8.35
N MET A 167 11.72 -10.31 -9.14
CA MET A 167 11.49 -11.68 -9.61
C MET A 167 12.80 -12.47 -9.70
N GLY A 168 12.68 -13.79 -9.63
CA GLY A 168 13.78 -14.73 -9.88
C GLY A 168 13.59 -15.39 -11.24
N VAL A 169 14.54 -15.19 -12.16
CA VAL A 169 14.52 -15.81 -13.48
C VAL A 169 15.39 -17.06 -13.52
N HIS A 170 14.78 -18.16 -13.95
CA HIS A 170 15.41 -19.47 -14.07
C HIS A 170 16.11 -19.59 -15.43
N GLY A 171 17.42 -19.84 -15.37
CA GLY A 171 18.26 -20.08 -16.53
C GLY A 171 18.75 -21.53 -16.62
N PRO A 172 19.60 -21.85 -17.60
CA PRO A 172 20.19 -23.18 -17.75
C PRO A 172 20.93 -23.64 -16.49
N ASN A 173 21.03 -24.96 -16.31
CA ASN A 173 21.72 -25.61 -15.19
C ASN A 173 21.17 -25.23 -13.80
N GLY A 174 19.88 -24.91 -13.70
CA GLY A 174 19.22 -24.59 -12.42
C GLY A 174 19.62 -23.25 -11.81
N ARG A 175 20.29 -22.37 -12.58
CA ARG A 175 20.68 -21.04 -12.09
C ARG A 175 19.45 -20.15 -11.94
N VAL A 176 19.31 -19.50 -10.79
CA VAL A 176 18.32 -18.43 -10.60
C VAL A 176 19.03 -17.08 -10.58
N THR A 177 18.56 -16.14 -11.40
CA THR A 177 19.05 -14.76 -11.43
C THR A 177 17.94 -13.82 -10.99
N TYR A 178 18.17 -13.07 -9.91
CA TYR A 178 17.20 -12.10 -9.41
C TYR A 178 17.43 -10.74 -10.05
N PHE A 179 16.35 -10.08 -10.44
CA PHE A 179 16.38 -8.68 -10.83
C PHE A 179 15.12 -7.95 -10.38
N SER A 180 15.23 -6.63 -10.41
CA SER A 180 14.19 -5.70 -10.03
C SER A 180 14.09 -4.60 -11.08
N GLY A 181 12.89 -4.03 -11.26
CA GLY A 181 12.67 -3.01 -12.29
C GLY A 181 11.54 -2.03 -11.94
N ALA A 182 11.76 -0.75 -12.25
CA ALA A 182 10.81 0.33 -12.02
C ALA A 182 10.13 0.72 -13.33
N PHE A 183 8.84 0.44 -13.45
CA PHE A 183 8.06 0.77 -14.65
C PHE A 183 7.02 1.84 -14.28
N PRO A 184 6.71 2.79 -15.18
CA PRO A 184 5.57 3.67 -15.01
C PRO A 184 4.25 2.89 -14.91
N SER A 185 3.20 3.57 -14.45
CA SER A 185 1.87 2.96 -14.34
C SER A 185 1.39 2.43 -15.70
N ALA A 186 0.74 1.26 -15.69
CA ALA A 186 0.20 0.59 -16.88
C ALA A 186 1.23 0.20 -17.96
N CYS A 187 2.53 0.12 -17.62
CA CYS A 187 3.57 -0.34 -18.55
C CYS A 187 3.95 -1.82 -18.38
N GLY A 188 3.07 -2.67 -17.83
CA GLY A 188 3.30 -4.12 -17.73
C GLY A 188 4.18 -4.58 -16.56
N LYS A 189 4.28 -3.79 -15.49
CA LYS A 189 5.07 -4.13 -14.29
C LYS A 189 4.64 -5.47 -13.68
N THR A 190 3.36 -5.60 -13.37
CA THR A 190 2.77 -6.80 -12.77
C THR A 190 2.92 -8.00 -13.70
N SER A 191 2.54 -7.87 -14.98
CA SER A 191 2.68 -8.96 -15.96
C SER A 191 4.14 -9.42 -16.13
N THR A 192 5.12 -8.51 -16.08
CA THR A 192 6.56 -8.88 -16.12
C THR A 192 6.97 -9.69 -14.89
N SER A 193 6.53 -9.28 -13.70
CA SER A 193 6.87 -9.97 -12.44
C SER A 193 6.26 -11.38 -12.32
N MET A 194 5.26 -11.68 -13.15
CA MET A 194 4.46 -12.91 -13.11
C MET A 194 4.57 -13.74 -14.39
N ILE A 195 5.69 -13.60 -15.12
CA ILE A 195 5.95 -14.43 -16.29
C ILE A 195 5.90 -15.92 -15.88
N PRO A 196 5.13 -16.76 -16.58
CA PRO A 196 5.01 -18.19 -16.26
C PRO A 196 6.37 -18.90 -16.15
N GLY A 197 6.49 -19.77 -15.16
CA GLY A 197 7.71 -20.54 -14.89
C GLY A 197 8.82 -19.77 -14.15
N GLN A 198 8.60 -18.49 -13.82
CA GLN A 198 9.54 -17.69 -13.04
C GLN A 198 9.12 -17.58 -11.57
N THR A 199 10.05 -17.24 -10.69
CA THR A 199 9.75 -17.02 -9.27
C THR A 199 9.22 -15.61 -9.06
N ILE A 200 7.99 -15.52 -8.55
CA ILE A 200 7.36 -14.26 -8.15
C ILE A 200 7.83 -13.90 -6.74
N ILE A 201 8.47 -12.73 -6.57
CA ILE A 201 8.85 -12.22 -5.24
C ILE A 201 7.96 -11.05 -4.84
N GLY A 202 7.71 -10.09 -5.74
CA GLY A 202 6.78 -8.98 -5.55
C GLY A 202 6.62 -8.15 -6.82
N ASP A 203 5.51 -7.43 -6.96
CA ASP A 203 5.19 -6.71 -8.20
C ASP A 203 5.26 -5.18 -8.08
N ASP A 204 5.24 -4.62 -6.87
CA ASP A 204 5.01 -3.18 -6.69
C ASP A 204 6.11 -2.44 -5.92
N ILE A 205 6.54 -2.94 -4.76
CA ILE A 205 7.44 -2.24 -3.83
C ILE A 205 8.59 -3.14 -3.37
N ALA A 206 9.81 -2.62 -3.46
CA ALA A 206 11.03 -3.30 -3.08
C ALA A 206 11.87 -2.45 -2.11
N TYR A 207 12.42 -3.08 -1.06
CA TYR A 207 13.47 -2.48 -0.24
C TYR A 207 14.80 -3.14 -0.53
N LEU A 208 15.84 -2.32 -0.77
CA LEU A 208 17.17 -2.79 -1.13
C LEU A 208 18.20 -2.27 -0.13
N ARG A 209 18.95 -3.17 0.51
CA ARG A 209 20.02 -2.86 1.47
C ARG A 209 21.31 -3.53 1.04
N LYS A 210 22.45 -2.87 1.27
CA LYS A 210 23.76 -3.48 1.08
C LYS A 210 24.11 -4.33 2.31
N LYS A 211 24.47 -5.60 2.09
CA LYS A 211 24.96 -6.53 3.12
C LYS A 211 26.04 -7.41 2.49
N ASP A 212 27.18 -7.56 3.16
CA ASP A 212 28.29 -8.42 2.72
C ASP A 212 28.71 -8.18 1.25
N ASP A 213 28.86 -6.91 0.87
CA ASP A 213 29.17 -6.45 -0.49
C ASP A 213 28.17 -6.84 -1.60
N ARG A 214 26.97 -7.26 -1.21
CA ARG A 214 25.86 -7.56 -2.11
C ARG A 214 24.66 -6.69 -1.80
N ILE A 215 23.83 -6.45 -2.82
CA ILE A 215 22.52 -5.83 -2.63
C ILE A 215 21.51 -6.94 -2.35
N HIS A 216 20.89 -6.88 -1.19
CA HIS A 216 19.78 -7.73 -0.81
C HIS A 216 18.48 -6.96 -1.04
N CYS A 217 17.47 -7.65 -1.54
CA CYS A 217 16.18 -7.07 -1.89
C CYS A 217 15.05 -7.89 -1.26
N VAL A 218 14.03 -7.22 -0.75
CA VAL A 218 12.81 -7.87 -0.25
C VAL A 218 11.57 -7.25 -0.87
N ASN A 219 10.53 -8.06 -1.05
CA ASN A 219 9.18 -7.55 -1.23
C ASN A 219 8.66 -7.05 0.12
N VAL A 220 8.14 -5.84 0.10
CA VAL A 220 7.55 -5.19 1.28
C VAL A 220 6.18 -5.75 1.61
N GLU A 221 5.39 -6.06 0.58
CA GLU A 221 4.06 -6.63 0.66
C GLU A 221 4.12 -8.16 0.86
N LYS A 222 2.97 -8.79 1.13
CA LYS A 222 2.74 -10.24 1.06
C LYS A 222 1.55 -10.62 0.16
N GLY A 223 0.88 -9.63 -0.43
CA GLY A 223 -0.25 -9.79 -1.34
C GLY A 223 -0.12 -8.86 -2.54
N ILE A 224 -1.10 -8.87 -3.44
CA ILE A 224 -1.12 -8.09 -4.68
C ILE A 224 -2.31 -7.14 -4.65
N PHE A 225 -2.06 -5.86 -5.00
CA PHE A 225 -3.11 -4.86 -5.20
C PHE A 225 -2.95 -4.24 -6.61
N GLY A 226 -3.65 -4.84 -7.58
CA GLY A 226 -3.49 -4.55 -8.99
C GLY A 226 -4.76 -4.04 -9.68
N ILE A 227 -4.61 -3.59 -10.93
CA ILE A 227 -5.73 -3.21 -11.79
C ILE A 227 -6.21 -4.47 -12.50
N ILE A 228 -7.49 -4.82 -12.34
CA ILE A 228 -8.06 -6.06 -12.88
C ILE A 228 -8.49 -5.96 -14.35
N ARG A 229 -8.70 -4.76 -14.87
CA ARG A 229 -9.11 -4.54 -16.27
C ARG A 229 -8.13 -5.26 -17.21
N ASP A 230 -8.68 -6.02 -18.15
CA ASP A 230 -7.99 -6.81 -19.18
C ASP A 230 -7.23 -8.06 -18.70
N VAL A 231 -7.21 -8.34 -17.39
CA VAL A 231 -6.68 -9.61 -16.86
C VAL A 231 -7.51 -10.77 -17.40
N ASN A 232 -6.85 -11.72 -18.06
CA ASN A 232 -7.49 -12.90 -18.63
C ASN A 232 -6.58 -14.13 -18.59
N SER A 233 -7.17 -15.31 -18.77
CA SER A 233 -6.47 -16.59 -18.71
C SER A 233 -5.35 -16.77 -19.74
N LYS A 234 -5.35 -15.99 -20.84
CA LYS A 234 -4.34 -16.08 -21.89
C LYS A 234 -3.12 -15.19 -21.62
N ASN A 235 -3.35 -13.93 -21.24
CA ASN A 235 -2.29 -12.95 -21.07
C ASN A 235 -1.71 -12.96 -19.65
N ASP A 236 -2.54 -13.22 -18.65
CA ASP A 236 -2.20 -13.13 -17.23
C ASP A 236 -2.69 -14.38 -16.47
N PRO A 237 -2.28 -15.60 -16.89
CA PRO A 237 -2.84 -16.86 -16.40
C PRO A 237 -2.76 -17.01 -14.88
N ILE A 238 -1.64 -16.62 -14.27
CA ILE A 238 -1.42 -16.73 -12.82
C ILE A 238 -2.37 -15.80 -12.05
N ILE A 239 -2.56 -14.57 -12.53
CA ILE A 239 -3.46 -13.60 -11.89
C ILE A 239 -4.90 -14.06 -12.06
N HIS A 240 -5.27 -14.46 -13.27
CA HIS A 240 -6.61 -14.97 -13.55
C HIS A 240 -6.92 -16.18 -12.68
N GLU A 241 -6.00 -17.14 -12.55
CA GLU A 241 -6.14 -18.29 -11.66
C GLU A 241 -6.38 -17.87 -10.21
N ALA A 242 -5.62 -16.91 -9.69
CA ALA A 242 -5.80 -16.39 -8.33
C ALA A 242 -7.17 -15.71 -8.13
N LEU A 243 -7.74 -15.12 -9.18
CA LEU A 243 -9.04 -14.43 -9.13
C LEU A 243 -10.24 -15.38 -9.32
N THR A 244 -10.06 -16.52 -9.98
CA THR A 244 -11.16 -17.45 -10.30
C THR A 244 -11.21 -18.72 -9.45
N ASN A 245 -10.28 -18.86 -8.51
CA ASN A 245 -10.19 -19.97 -7.56
C ASN A 245 -10.49 -19.50 -6.14
N PRO A 246 -10.69 -20.42 -5.17
CA PRO A 246 -11.03 -20.08 -3.78
C PRO A 246 -9.81 -19.51 -3.04
N TYR A 247 -9.46 -18.27 -3.37
CA TYR A 247 -8.50 -17.44 -2.65
C TYR A 247 -9.23 -16.25 -2.02
N GLU A 248 -8.60 -15.66 -1.00
CA GLU A 248 -9.11 -14.46 -0.36
C GLU A 248 -8.84 -13.25 -1.27
N VAL A 249 -9.91 -12.72 -1.87
CA VAL A 249 -9.84 -11.62 -2.84
C VAL A 249 -10.89 -10.57 -2.51
N ILE A 250 -10.45 -9.31 -2.42
CA ILE A 250 -11.34 -8.15 -2.36
C ILE A 250 -11.45 -7.55 -3.76
N PHE A 251 -12.62 -7.67 -4.37
CA PHE A 251 -12.93 -6.95 -5.61
C PHE A 251 -13.50 -5.57 -5.29
N SER A 252 -13.04 -4.54 -6.00
CA SER A 252 -13.49 -3.16 -5.80
C SER A 252 -13.95 -2.54 -7.11
N ASN A 253 -15.14 -1.93 -7.12
CA ASN A 253 -15.72 -1.25 -8.28
C ASN A 253 -15.86 -2.12 -9.54
N ILE A 254 -16.37 -3.33 -9.36
CA ILE A 254 -16.67 -4.24 -10.46
C ILE A 254 -18.17 -4.60 -10.47
N LEU A 255 -18.62 -5.17 -11.58
CA LEU A 255 -19.97 -5.73 -11.67
C LEU A 255 -20.03 -7.05 -10.91
N ILE A 256 -21.09 -7.24 -10.12
CA ILE A 256 -21.44 -8.51 -9.49
C ILE A 256 -22.80 -8.93 -10.04
N ASP A 257 -22.90 -10.15 -10.56
CA ASP A 257 -24.18 -10.68 -11.06
C ASP A 257 -25.09 -11.23 -9.95
N ASP A 258 -26.28 -11.69 -10.34
CA ASP A 258 -27.27 -12.27 -9.41
C ASP A 258 -26.75 -13.54 -8.71
N ALA A 259 -25.81 -14.26 -9.33
CA ALA A 259 -25.12 -15.42 -8.76
C ALA A 259 -23.93 -15.03 -7.87
N LYS A 260 -23.76 -13.73 -7.58
CA LYS A 260 -22.65 -13.16 -6.80
C LYS A 260 -21.27 -13.37 -7.43
N LYS A 261 -21.21 -13.57 -8.74
CA LYS A 261 -19.95 -13.73 -9.48
C LYS A 261 -19.40 -12.37 -9.89
N PRO A 262 -18.09 -12.13 -9.70
CA PRO A 262 -17.41 -10.93 -10.16
C PRO A 262 -17.19 -10.93 -11.68
N HIS A 263 -17.43 -9.78 -12.31
CA HIS A 263 -17.22 -9.55 -13.74
C HIS A 263 -16.39 -8.28 -13.97
N TRP A 264 -15.42 -8.37 -14.87
CA TRP A 264 -14.59 -7.23 -15.27
C TRP A 264 -14.35 -7.20 -16.77
N LEU A 265 -14.09 -6.00 -17.29
CA LEU A 265 -13.78 -5.82 -18.70
C LEU A 265 -12.52 -6.60 -19.08
N GLY A 266 -12.60 -7.31 -20.20
CA GLY A 266 -11.48 -8.07 -20.76
C GLY A 266 -11.20 -9.40 -20.06
N MET A 267 -12.09 -9.90 -19.18
CA MET A 267 -11.89 -11.18 -18.46
C MET A 267 -11.86 -12.44 -19.33
N GLY A 268 -12.11 -12.31 -20.64
CA GLY A 268 -12.14 -13.44 -21.58
C GLY A 268 -13.42 -14.29 -21.52
N ALA A 269 -14.49 -13.77 -20.91
CA ALA A 269 -15.82 -14.37 -20.87
C ALA A 269 -16.89 -13.39 -21.38
N GLU A 270 -18.03 -13.92 -21.80
CA GLU A 270 -19.20 -13.10 -22.15
C GLU A 270 -19.69 -12.36 -20.90
N LEU A 271 -19.85 -11.04 -21.02
CA LEU A 271 -20.30 -10.19 -19.91
C LEU A 271 -21.82 -10.14 -19.86
N PRO A 272 -22.43 -10.07 -18.66
CA PRO A 272 -23.86 -9.82 -18.53
C PRO A 272 -24.25 -8.52 -19.22
N THR A 273 -25.38 -8.53 -19.92
CA THR A 273 -25.99 -7.35 -20.56
C THR A 273 -26.86 -6.57 -19.59
#